data_AF-A0A0P1AAN9-F1
#
_entry.id   AF-A0A0P1AAN9-F1
#
_cell.length_a   1.000
_cell.length_b   1.000
_cell.length_c   1.000
_cell.angle_alpha   90.00
_cell.angle_beta   90.00
_cell.angle_gamma   90.00
#
_symmetry.space_group_name_H-M   'P 1'
#
loop_
_entity.id
_entity.type
_entity.pdbx_description
1 polymer ?
#
loop_
_entity_poly.entity_id
_entity_poly.type
_entity_poly.pdbx_seq_one_letter_code
_entity_poly.pdbx_strand_id
1 'polypeptide(L)'
;MLIAGSILLLVCPTSAYNSTRSTSLHQTAVGVPLDGILVANSTFLAQSLPRFRETTNKKVEERANGGLFGKMSDSIKSLVKGRVPAEYKTYVESLKQYEDLESVLMSSDMKKLNDFCREYNGNERNPKILSSVKETLMRFDDKETYQKLREVALRKDGNQRLMSHLALDHIINLVKIKKKSPIEFFEFLEFGGDLAEAVRNGKFGELYFYIEVYNRFNKKPLRNYHDLLKILTAHFDGEGNLVHQFNELNELNELTHHRAYEHIIWNLKWTLFSEWKKLPLDLVWSRLQFGPNAYDALTSGKLEMFYEFIAKFHPNRKYLAIGKFMSTYKEVDVTEALENARMQPLSKDFASKMHHERLDYWDANEYTLKEFFGLLNFNNVDSANSALFKLENLSNFIWSSFDKSKMKARLQDLAKQVSVALKDNNRLAFNSPAADLDGVLYKLWTGDRISPEKLFSKLSIENAHIDTDGNVHLRANEVDFDDDFSAIPFNIPRRS
;
A
#
# COMPACT_ATOMS: atom_id res chain seq x y z
N MET A 1 46.08 9.82 17.65
CA MET A 1 44.83 9.05 17.55
C MET A 1 43.78 9.94 16.91
N LEU A 2 43.69 9.82 15.59
CA LEU A 2 42.86 10.61 14.68
C LEU A 2 41.97 9.58 13.97
N ILE A 3 40.65 9.75 14.02
CA ILE A 3 39.73 9.08 13.09
C ILE A 3 38.85 10.17 12.50
N ALA A 4 39.27 10.62 11.32
CA ALA A 4 38.51 11.47 10.42
C ALA A 4 37.60 10.56 9.57
N GLY A 5 36.30 10.81 9.61
CA GLY A 5 35.32 10.18 8.72
C GLY A 5 35.05 11.08 7.51
N SER A 6 35.67 10.74 6.39
CA SER A 6 35.38 11.33 5.07
C SER A 6 34.07 10.79 4.52
N ILE A 7 33.14 11.66 4.14
CA ILE A 7 31.99 11.32 3.30
C ILE A 7 32.34 11.75 1.86
N LEU A 8 32.54 10.75 0.99
CA LEU A 8 32.64 10.94 -0.46
C LEU A 8 31.27 11.30 -1.02
N LEU A 9 31.17 12.42 -1.74
CA LEU A 9 30.09 12.69 -2.69
C LEU A 9 30.49 12.10 -4.04
N LEU A 10 29.81 11.02 -4.44
CA LEU A 10 29.90 10.44 -5.77
C LEU A 10 28.95 11.20 -6.69
N VAL A 11 29.52 12.06 -7.54
CA VAL A 11 28.87 12.64 -8.71
C VAL A 11 29.11 11.68 -9.86
N CYS A 12 28.06 11.14 -10.47
CA CYS A 12 28.16 10.48 -11.77
C CYS A 12 27.28 11.24 -12.79
N PRO A 13 27.79 11.45 -14.03
CA PRO A 13 27.10 12.18 -15.07
C PRO A 13 26.11 11.27 -15.83
N THR A 14 25.06 11.88 -16.35
CA THR A 14 24.09 11.29 -17.26
C THR A 14 24.75 10.97 -18.60
N SER A 15 24.74 9.69 -19.01
CA SER A 15 24.95 9.30 -20.40
C SER A 15 23.63 8.89 -21.04
N ALA A 16 23.27 9.59 -22.11
CA ALA A 16 22.13 9.26 -22.97
C ALA A 16 22.34 7.92 -23.67
N TYR A 17 21.29 7.10 -23.74
CA TYR A 17 21.17 6.03 -24.71
C TYR A 17 19.78 6.06 -25.34
N ASN A 18 19.75 6.32 -26.64
CA ASN A 18 18.55 6.26 -27.47
C ASN A 18 18.15 4.79 -27.69
N SER A 19 16.87 4.49 -27.50
CA SER A 19 16.25 3.33 -28.15
C SER A 19 14.82 3.67 -28.53
N THR A 20 14.63 3.83 -29.84
CA THR A 20 13.35 3.98 -30.53
C THR A 20 12.52 2.71 -30.43
N ARG A 21 11.29 2.81 -29.90
CA ARG A 21 10.17 2.01 -30.42
C ARG A 21 8.86 2.76 -30.24
N SER A 22 8.24 3.01 -31.38
CA SER A 22 6.96 3.69 -31.56
C SER A 22 5.80 2.74 -31.26
N THR A 23 4.86 3.18 -30.42
CA THR A 23 3.43 2.87 -30.54
C THR A 23 2.66 4.03 -29.96
N SER A 24 1.91 4.70 -30.85
CA SER A 24 1.06 5.86 -30.57
C SER A 24 -0.18 5.46 -29.77
N LEU A 25 -0.44 6.16 -28.67
CA LEU A 25 -1.79 6.33 -28.15
C LEU A 25 -1.90 7.74 -27.54
N HIS A 26 -2.99 8.42 -27.88
CA HIS A 26 -3.21 9.84 -27.66
C HIS A 26 -3.05 10.26 -26.19
N GLN A 27 -2.06 11.13 -25.95
CA GLN A 27 -1.89 11.91 -24.74
C GLN A 27 -2.70 13.21 -24.83
N THR A 28 -3.68 13.39 -23.95
CA THR A 28 -4.01 14.72 -23.42
C THR A 28 -3.23 14.88 -22.11
N ALA A 29 -1.97 15.27 -22.23
CA ALA A 29 -1.10 15.59 -21.11
C ALA A 29 -1.07 17.11 -20.91
N VAL A 30 -1.72 17.59 -19.83
CA VAL A 30 -1.30 18.84 -19.19
C VAL A 30 -0.35 18.41 -18.06
N GLY A 31 0.91 18.24 -18.43
CA GLY A 31 1.99 17.94 -17.49
C GLY A 31 2.31 19.17 -16.65
N VAL A 32 1.98 19.13 -15.37
CA VAL A 32 2.52 20.07 -14.37
C VAL A 32 3.84 19.48 -13.86
N PRO A 33 4.96 20.23 -13.86
CA PRO A 33 6.23 19.75 -13.32
C PRO A 33 6.11 19.54 -11.80
N LEU A 34 6.50 18.35 -11.33
CA LEU A 34 6.48 17.93 -9.92
C LEU A 34 7.53 18.62 -9.03
N ASP A 35 8.36 19.52 -9.57
CA ASP A 35 9.44 20.21 -8.84
C ASP A 35 8.97 21.29 -7.83
N GLY A 36 7.66 21.46 -7.65
CA GLY A 36 7.09 22.51 -6.79
C GLY A 36 6.36 22.01 -5.53
N ILE A 37 6.30 20.70 -5.30
CA ILE A 37 5.54 20.16 -4.17
C ILE A 37 6.34 20.41 -2.90
N LEU A 38 5.68 20.93 -1.86
CA LEU A 38 6.17 21.13 -0.49
C LEU A 38 6.55 19.80 0.20
N VAL A 39 7.11 18.82 -0.51
CA VAL A 39 8.14 17.92 0.01
C VAL A 39 9.44 18.71 0.13
N ALA A 40 9.38 19.90 0.74
CA ALA A 40 10.54 20.46 1.39
C ALA A 40 10.89 19.45 2.47
N ASN A 41 11.87 18.59 2.18
CA ASN A 41 12.58 17.73 3.12
C ASN A 41 11.98 17.84 4.52
N SER A 42 11.10 16.92 4.92
CA SER A 42 10.59 16.89 6.31
C SER A 42 11.76 16.88 7.32
N THR A 43 12.94 16.44 6.86
CA THR A 43 14.27 16.65 7.45
C THR A 43 14.67 18.11 7.69
N PHE A 44 14.42 19.05 6.78
CA PHE A 44 14.77 20.48 6.89
C PHE A 44 13.85 21.21 7.89
N LEU A 45 12.53 20.96 7.86
CA LEU A 45 11.60 21.52 8.84
C LEU A 45 11.75 20.87 10.23
N ALA A 46 12.13 19.60 10.31
CA ALA A 46 12.44 18.93 11.57
C ALA A 46 13.77 19.42 12.20
N GLN A 47 14.76 19.77 11.37
CA GLN A 47 16.07 20.26 11.83
C GLN A 47 16.05 21.73 12.27
N SER A 48 15.08 22.54 11.81
CA SER A 48 14.99 23.97 12.13
C SER A 48 14.06 24.33 13.30
N LEU A 49 13.48 23.34 14.00
CA LEU A 49 12.63 23.61 15.16
C LEU A 49 13.50 24.08 16.35
N PRO A 50 13.21 25.24 16.97
CA PRO A 50 13.94 25.71 18.14
C PRO A 50 13.89 24.67 19.27
N ARG A 51 15.03 24.39 19.92
CA ARG A 51 15.05 23.65 21.20
C ARG A 51 14.31 24.47 22.25
N PHE A 52 13.05 24.15 22.51
CA PHE A 52 12.31 24.75 23.61
C PHE A 52 12.82 24.19 24.94
N ARG A 53 13.44 25.05 25.76
CA ARG A 53 13.85 24.76 27.14
C ARG A 53 12.63 24.91 28.06
N GLU A 54 12.11 23.82 28.61
CA GLU A 54 11.21 23.89 29.78
C GLU A 54 12.08 23.96 31.05
N THR A 55 12.07 25.10 31.75
CA THR A 55 12.65 25.19 33.10
C THR A 55 11.66 24.62 34.11
N THR A 56 11.84 23.37 34.52
CA THR A 56 11.15 22.80 35.69
C THR A 56 11.85 23.23 36.97
N ASN A 57 11.47 24.38 37.52
CA ASN A 57 11.73 24.70 38.93
C ASN A 57 10.42 24.62 39.71
N LYS A 58 10.03 23.40 40.09
CA LYS A 58 9.08 23.14 41.17
C LYS A 58 9.87 22.68 42.38
N LYS A 59 10.27 23.63 43.22
CA LYS A 59 10.54 23.48 44.67
C LYS A 59 11.13 24.81 45.14
N VAL A 60 10.26 25.71 45.61
CA VAL A 60 10.40 26.62 46.76
C VAL A 60 9.15 27.49 46.69
N GLU A 61 8.07 27.10 47.36
CA GLU A 61 7.04 28.05 47.81
C GLU A 61 6.20 27.35 48.88
N GLU A 62 6.71 27.34 50.10
CA GLU A 62 5.87 27.25 51.29
C GLU A 62 6.41 28.21 52.35
N ARG A 63 5.50 29.04 52.87
CA ARG A 63 5.63 30.03 53.96
C ARG A 63 6.08 31.44 53.58
N ALA A 64 5.09 32.33 53.39
CA ALA A 64 4.91 33.52 54.24
C ALA A 64 3.67 34.32 53.78
N ASN A 65 2.63 34.35 54.62
CA ASN A 65 1.49 35.26 54.51
C ASN A 65 1.93 36.68 54.90
N GLY A 66 1.79 37.64 53.99
CA GLY A 66 1.94 39.07 54.25
C GLY A 66 1.77 39.90 52.98
N GLY A 67 0.82 40.84 52.97
CA GLY A 67 0.38 41.61 51.80
C GLY A 67 1.45 42.44 51.05
N LEU A 68 2.68 42.51 51.56
CA LEU A 68 3.82 43.13 50.90
C LEU A 68 4.58 42.14 49.97
N PHE A 69 4.63 40.86 50.34
CA PHE A 69 5.27 39.81 49.52
C PHE A 69 4.41 39.36 48.34
N GLY A 70 3.08 39.54 48.40
CA GLY A 70 2.20 39.31 47.25
C GLY A 70 2.53 40.25 46.08
N LYS A 71 2.68 41.55 46.34
CA LYS A 71 3.04 42.55 45.32
C LYS A 71 4.46 42.36 44.79
N MET A 72 5.40 41.91 45.63
CA MET A 72 6.77 41.60 45.23
C MET A 72 6.84 40.27 44.45
N SER A 73 6.04 39.26 44.82
CA SER A 73 5.87 38.01 44.05
C SER A 73 5.21 38.27 42.70
N ASP A 74 4.21 39.16 42.62
CA ASP A 74 3.59 39.55 41.35
C ASP A 74 4.52 40.41 40.49
N SER A 75 5.31 41.30 41.10
CA SER A 75 6.34 42.08 40.41
C SER A 75 7.46 41.19 39.91
N ILE A 76 7.93 40.23 40.72
CA ILE A 76 8.92 39.22 40.33
C ILE A 76 8.35 38.28 39.26
N LYS A 77 7.09 37.84 39.36
CA LYS A 77 6.40 37.08 38.30
C LYS A 77 6.26 37.90 37.03
N SER A 78 6.07 39.22 37.12
CA SER A 78 6.02 40.13 35.95
C SER A 78 7.40 40.38 35.34
N LEU A 79 8.46 40.44 36.16
CA LEU A 79 9.86 40.57 35.76
C LEU A 79 10.38 39.25 35.14
N VAL A 80 10.01 38.11 35.72
CA VAL A 80 10.33 36.76 35.25
C VAL A 80 9.55 36.41 33.98
N LYS A 81 8.36 36.99 33.76
CA LYS A 81 7.59 36.78 32.52
C LYS A 81 8.09 37.58 31.31
N GLY A 82 9.02 38.52 31.50
CA GLY A 82 9.57 39.39 30.45
C GLY A 82 8.51 40.31 29.83
N ARG A 83 8.79 41.62 29.75
CA ARG A 83 7.91 42.51 28.99
C ARG A 83 8.04 42.20 27.50
N VAL A 84 6.90 42.07 26.82
CA VAL A 84 6.87 42.02 25.35
C VAL A 84 7.45 43.35 24.83
N PRO A 85 8.44 43.33 23.93
CA PRO A 85 9.05 44.55 23.40
C PRO A 85 8.00 45.49 22.80
N ALA A 86 8.18 46.80 22.96
CA ALA A 86 7.29 47.81 22.38
C ALA A 86 7.23 47.69 20.84
N GLU A 87 8.38 47.42 20.22
CA GLU A 87 8.51 47.25 18.77
C GLU A 87 7.63 46.11 18.22
N TYR A 88 7.53 44.98 18.94
CA TYR A 88 6.60 43.90 18.58
C TYR A 88 5.14 44.41 18.53
N LYS A 89 4.73 45.21 19.53
CA LYS A 89 3.36 45.75 19.56
C LYS A 89 3.11 46.69 18.40
N THR A 90 4.09 47.52 18.05
CA THR A 90 4.01 48.43 16.91
C THR A 90 3.80 47.68 15.59
N TYR A 91 4.55 46.61 15.33
CA TYR A 91 4.34 45.79 14.12
C TYR A 91 2.98 45.06 14.12
N VAL A 92 2.53 44.57 15.27
CA VAL A 92 1.19 43.95 15.38
C VAL A 92 0.09 44.99 15.12
N GLU A 93 0.22 46.20 15.64
CA GLU A 93 -0.74 47.29 15.43
C GLU A 93 -0.75 47.76 13.98
N SER A 94 0.40 47.90 13.33
CA SER A 94 0.45 48.26 11.90
C SER A 94 -0.24 47.21 11.03
N LEU A 95 -0.13 45.92 11.38
CA LEU A 95 -0.81 44.85 10.64
C LEU A 95 -2.32 44.83 10.83
N LYS A 96 -2.86 45.47 11.88
CA LYS A 96 -4.31 45.52 12.11
C LYS A 96 -5.04 46.37 11.08
N GLN A 97 -4.35 47.30 10.41
CA GLN A 97 -4.93 48.22 9.43
C GLN A 97 -5.37 47.52 8.13
N TYR A 98 -4.80 46.35 7.83
CA TYR A 98 -5.20 45.57 6.66
C TYR A 98 -6.48 44.80 7.01
N GLU A 99 -7.50 44.87 6.14
CA GLU A 99 -8.80 44.22 6.37
C GLU A 99 -8.81 42.76 5.94
N ASP A 100 -8.14 42.43 4.83
CA ASP A 100 -8.11 41.09 4.27
C ASP A 100 -6.78 40.35 4.56
N LEU A 101 -6.86 39.02 4.54
CA LEU A 101 -5.74 38.14 4.85
C LEU A 101 -4.62 38.23 3.81
N GLU A 102 -4.93 38.38 2.52
CA GLU A 102 -3.91 38.42 1.47
C GLU A 102 -3.04 39.68 1.59
N SER A 103 -3.67 40.84 1.81
CA SER A 103 -2.97 42.10 2.05
C SER A 103 -2.06 42.02 3.29
N VAL A 104 -2.52 41.39 4.38
CA VAL A 104 -1.68 41.16 5.56
C VAL A 104 -0.45 40.33 5.21
N LEU A 105 -0.65 39.17 4.57
CA LEU A 105 0.43 38.22 4.24
C LEU A 105 1.46 38.83 3.28
N MET A 106 1.00 39.65 2.34
CA MET A 106 1.86 40.28 1.33
C MET A 106 2.50 41.60 1.78
N SER A 107 2.10 42.13 2.93
CA SER A 107 2.62 43.41 3.43
C SER A 107 4.10 43.35 3.81
N SER A 108 4.81 44.47 3.63
CA SER A 108 6.16 44.62 4.17
C SER A 108 6.21 44.54 5.69
N ASP A 109 5.11 44.86 6.36
CA ASP A 109 5.02 44.86 7.82
C ASP A 109 4.98 43.44 8.38
N MET A 110 4.36 42.48 7.67
CA MET A 110 4.38 41.07 8.06
C MET A 110 5.79 40.50 7.98
N LYS A 111 6.54 40.88 6.93
CA LYS A 111 7.96 40.51 6.81
C LYS A 111 8.77 41.07 7.99
N LYS A 112 8.61 42.36 8.32
CA LYS A 112 9.29 42.98 9.47
C LYS A 112 8.94 42.32 10.80
N LEU A 113 7.66 42.01 11.04
CA LEU A 113 7.23 41.30 12.24
C LEU A 113 7.87 39.91 12.34
N ASN A 114 7.87 39.15 11.24
CA ASN A 114 8.49 37.83 11.22
C ASN A 114 9.99 37.90 11.48
N ASP A 115 10.70 38.83 10.83
CA ASP A 115 12.15 39.00 11.02
C ASP A 115 12.47 39.40 12.47
N PHE A 116 11.70 40.34 13.05
CA PHE A 116 11.80 40.71 14.46
C PHE A 116 11.59 39.50 15.40
N CYS A 117 10.51 38.73 15.18
CA CYS A 117 10.23 37.54 15.98
C CYS A 117 11.36 36.51 15.88
N ARG A 118 11.96 36.33 14.70
CA ARG A 118 13.08 35.39 14.50
C ARG A 118 14.34 35.85 15.23
N GLU A 119 14.70 37.12 15.14
CA GLU A 119 15.85 37.69 15.84
C GLU A 119 15.66 37.60 17.36
N TYR A 120 14.49 38.03 17.84
CA TYR A 120 14.16 37.99 19.25
C TYR A 120 14.16 36.54 19.79
N ASN A 121 13.54 35.60 19.10
CA ASN A 121 13.47 34.20 19.54
C ASN A 121 14.82 33.46 19.42
N GLY A 122 15.73 33.94 18.57
CA GLY A 122 17.08 33.39 18.42
C GLY A 122 18.00 33.69 19.60
N ASN A 123 17.67 34.70 20.41
CA ASN A 123 18.43 35.04 21.60
C ASN A 123 17.95 34.21 22.81
N GLU A 124 18.77 33.25 23.25
CA GLU A 124 18.46 32.36 24.39
C GLU A 124 18.23 33.10 25.72
N ARG A 125 18.62 34.37 25.83
CA ARG A 125 18.37 35.20 27.02
C ARG A 125 16.93 35.71 27.09
N ASN A 126 16.17 35.62 26.00
CA ASN A 126 14.81 36.12 25.97
C ASN A 126 13.86 35.12 26.67
N PRO A 127 13.15 35.55 27.72
CA PRO A 127 12.39 34.64 28.58
C PRO A 127 11.09 34.14 27.94
N LYS A 128 10.66 34.75 26.83
CA LYS A 128 9.40 34.47 26.16
C LYS A 128 9.64 34.31 24.68
N ILE A 129 8.95 33.37 24.05
CA ILE A 129 8.96 33.21 22.61
C ILE A 129 7.76 33.97 22.03
N LEU A 130 8.05 34.83 21.05
CA LEU A 130 7.07 35.62 20.32
C LEU A 130 6.58 34.86 19.09
N SER A 131 5.35 35.13 18.67
CA SER A 131 4.73 34.53 17.48
C SER A 131 4.37 35.64 16.51
N SER A 132 4.76 35.47 15.25
CA SER A 132 4.40 36.33 14.13
C SER A 132 2.93 36.21 13.71
N VAL A 133 2.26 35.13 14.12
CA VAL A 133 0.89 34.77 13.70
C VAL A 133 -0.14 35.05 14.81
N LYS A 134 0.24 34.89 16.08
CA LYS A 134 -0.71 34.84 17.21
C LYS A 134 -1.69 36.01 17.28
N GLU A 135 -1.18 37.23 17.19
CA GLU A 135 -1.99 38.46 17.37
C GLU A 135 -2.43 39.07 16.03
N THR A 136 -2.02 38.48 14.92
CA THR A 136 -2.15 39.03 13.56
C THR A 136 -3.04 38.18 12.68
N LEU A 137 -2.73 36.89 12.55
CA LEU A 137 -3.44 35.97 11.67
C LEU A 137 -4.53 35.19 12.40
N MET A 138 -4.45 35.01 13.72
CA MET A 138 -5.49 34.27 14.47
C MET A 138 -6.84 35.02 14.57
N ARG A 139 -6.93 36.26 14.06
CA ARG A 139 -8.19 36.99 13.90
C ARG A 139 -9.00 36.52 12.69
N PHE A 140 -8.37 35.85 11.73
CA PHE A 140 -9.01 35.25 10.56
C PHE A 140 -9.40 33.79 10.85
N ASP A 141 -10.21 33.20 9.98
CA ASP A 141 -10.56 31.78 10.07
C ASP A 141 -9.31 30.90 9.93
N ASP A 142 -9.23 29.82 10.73
CA ASP A 142 -8.03 28.97 10.78
C ASP A 142 -7.82 28.20 9.47
N LYS A 143 -8.91 27.68 8.91
CA LYS A 143 -8.85 26.88 7.68
C LYS A 143 -8.48 27.79 6.51
N GLU A 144 -9.15 28.93 6.38
CA GLU A 144 -8.84 29.95 5.37
C GLU A 144 -7.38 30.42 5.49
N THR A 145 -6.93 30.72 6.72
CA THR A 145 -5.56 31.16 6.99
C THR A 145 -4.53 30.12 6.54
N TYR A 146 -4.74 28.86 6.93
CA TYR A 146 -3.83 27.78 6.56
C TYR A 146 -3.79 27.55 5.05
N GLN A 147 -4.97 27.49 4.41
CA GLN A 147 -5.09 27.28 2.97
C GLN A 147 -4.42 28.42 2.18
N LYS A 148 -4.60 29.68 2.62
CA LYS A 148 -3.97 30.83 1.97
C LYS A 148 -2.45 30.85 2.16
N LEU A 149 -1.95 30.55 3.37
CA LEU A 149 -0.52 30.41 3.61
C LEU A 149 0.11 29.34 2.70
N ARG A 150 -0.59 28.22 2.51
CA ARG A 150 -0.17 27.15 1.59
C ARG A 150 -0.19 27.61 0.13
N GLU A 151 -1.27 28.26 -0.32
CA GLU A 151 -1.40 28.80 -1.67
C GLU A 151 -0.28 29.79 -2.00
N VAL A 152 -0.03 30.76 -1.11
CA VAL A 152 0.99 31.79 -1.31
C VAL A 152 2.40 31.19 -1.24
N ALA A 153 2.64 30.20 -0.37
CA ALA A 153 3.93 29.50 -0.31
C ALA A 153 4.31 28.78 -1.62
N LEU A 154 3.33 28.44 -2.46
CA LEU A 154 3.56 27.80 -3.77
C LEU A 154 3.84 28.81 -4.90
N ARG A 155 3.63 30.11 -4.67
CA ARG A 155 3.94 31.15 -5.67
C ARG A 155 5.46 31.25 -5.87
N LYS A 156 5.93 31.46 -7.10
CA LYS A 156 7.36 31.62 -7.45
C LYS A 156 7.83 33.08 -7.33
N ASP A 157 7.35 33.80 -6.32
CA ASP A 157 7.57 35.24 -6.14
C ASP A 157 8.62 35.60 -5.06
N GLY A 158 9.35 34.60 -4.55
CA GLY A 158 10.44 34.79 -3.58
C GLY A 158 9.99 34.85 -2.11
N ASN A 159 8.69 34.82 -1.81
CA ASN A 159 8.17 34.85 -0.43
C ASN A 159 7.96 33.46 0.19
N GLN A 160 8.29 32.39 -0.54
CA GLN A 160 8.08 31.00 -0.10
C GLN A 160 8.62 30.73 1.30
N ARG A 161 9.85 31.16 1.59
CA ARG A 161 10.47 30.96 2.90
C ARG A 161 9.70 31.66 4.02
N LEU A 162 9.24 32.90 3.81
CA LEU A 162 8.44 33.62 4.80
C LEU A 162 7.13 32.87 5.05
N MET A 163 6.42 32.49 3.99
CA MET A 163 5.13 31.79 4.10
C MET A 163 5.27 30.43 4.78
N SER A 164 6.33 29.66 4.52
CA SER A 164 6.59 28.42 5.24
C SER A 164 6.82 28.63 6.74
N HIS A 165 7.49 29.73 7.13
CA HIS A 165 7.66 30.06 8.56
C HIS A 165 6.33 30.46 9.20
N LEU A 166 5.52 31.28 8.52
CA LEU A 166 4.20 31.67 9.00
C LEU A 166 3.26 30.46 9.10
N ALA A 167 3.29 29.54 8.14
CA ALA A 167 2.52 28.29 8.17
C ALA A 167 2.92 27.42 9.38
N LEU A 168 4.22 27.28 9.64
CA LEU A 168 4.72 26.57 10.82
C LEU A 168 4.27 27.23 12.13
N ASP A 169 4.44 28.54 12.25
CA ASP A 169 4.02 29.29 13.44
C ASP A 169 2.50 29.19 13.62
N HIS A 170 1.72 29.20 12.54
CA HIS A 170 0.27 28.96 12.57
C HIS A 170 -0.07 27.57 13.11
N ILE A 171 0.52 26.49 12.57
CA ILE A 171 0.35 25.11 13.10
C ILE A 171 0.66 25.05 14.60
N ILE A 172 1.76 25.67 15.03
CA ILE A 172 2.16 25.71 16.45
C ILE A 172 1.08 26.40 17.29
N ASN A 173 0.50 27.50 16.82
CA ASN A 173 -0.57 28.20 17.51
C ASN A 173 -1.88 27.40 17.55
N LEU A 174 -2.25 26.70 16.46
CA LEU A 174 -3.41 25.80 16.43
C LEU A 174 -3.30 24.74 17.54
N VAL A 175 -2.13 24.11 17.66
CA VAL A 175 -1.88 23.09 18.69
C VAL A 175 -1.78 23.69 20.09
N LYS A 176 -0.93 24.71 20.31
CA LYS A 176 -0.60 25.18 21.67
C LYS A 176 -1.67 26.07 22.27
N ILE A 177 -2.27 26.94 21.46
CA ILE A 177 -3.21 27.97 21.92
C ILE A 177 -4.64 27.51 21.72
N LYS A 178 -5.00 27.14 20.49
CA LYS A 178 -6.37 26.70 20.18
C LYS A 178 -6.66 25.26 20.57
N LYS A 179 -5.63 24.48 20.93
CA LYS A 179 -5.75 23.06 21.33
C LYS A 179 -6.41 22.18 20.28
N LYS A 180 -6.27 22.53 19.00
CA LYS A 180 -6.84 21.75 17.90
C LYS A 180 -6.19 20.38 17.81
N SER A 181 -7.03 19.37 17.78
CA SER A 181 -6.65 17.97 17.63
C SER A 181 -6.22 17.67 16.19
N PRO A 182 -5.49 16.56 15.96
CA PRO A 182 -5.16 16.13 14.61
C PRO A 182 -6.37 15.82 13.71
N ILE A 183 -7.50 15.38 14.28
CA ILE A 183 -8.72 15.12 13.50
C ILE A 183 -9.35 16.43 13.01
N GLU A 184 -9.38 17.48 13.83
CA GLU A 184 -9.84 18.81 13.37
C GLU A 184 -8.94 19.38 12.27
N PHE A 185 -7.62 19.16 12.36
CA PHE A 185 -6.71 19.57 11.29
C PHE A 185 -6.85 18.73 10.02
N PHE A 186 -7.16 17.43 10.17
CA PHE A 186 -7.47 16.57 9.03
C PHE A 186 -8.66 17.11 8.23
N GLU A 187 -9.71 17.57 8.91
CA GLU A 187 -10.87 18.22 8.27
C GLU A 187 -10.48 19.50 7.50
N PHE A 188 -9.45 20.24 7.95
CA PHE A 188 -8.98 21.45 7.26
C PHE A 188 -8.34 21.15 5.91
N LEU A 189 -7.69 19.99 5.81
CA LEU A 189 -7.00 19.58 4.59
C LEU A 189 -7.96 19.18 3.47
N GLU A 190 -9.25 18.98 3.79
CA GLU A 190 -10.25 18.47 2.84
C GLU A 190 -9.71 17.20 2.17
N PHE A 191 -9.35 16.22 3.01
CA PHE A 191 -8.74 14.98 2.53
C PHE A 191 -9.73 14.25 1.61
N GLY A 192 -9.31 13.97 0.38
CA GLY A 192 -10.15 13.27 -0.60
C GLY A 192 -10.30 11.79 -0.30
N GLY A 193 -11.06 11.09 -1.14
CA GLY A 193 -11.26 9.63 -1.04
C GLY A 193 -10.10 8.78 -1.60
N ASP A 194 -9.06 9.40 -2.16
CA ASP A 194 -7.89 8.74 -2.75
C ASP A 194 -6.62 9.11 -1.96
N LEU A 195 -5.99 8.11 -1.32
CA LEU A 195 -4.74 8.29 -0.59
C LEU A 195 -3.58 8.70 -1.51
N ALA A 196 -3.51 8.14 -2.71
CA ALA A 196 -2.48 8.49 -3.68
C ALA A 196 -2.61 9.95 -4.12
N GLU A 197 -3.83 10.45 -4.32
CA GLU A 197 -4.05 11.88 -4.55
C GLU A 197 -3.60 12.73 -3.37
N ALA A 198 -3.97 12.35 -2.15
CA ALA A 198 -3.59 13.08 -0.93
C ALA A 198 -2.07 13.09 -0.69
N VAL A 199 -1.37 12.05 -1.13
CA VAL A 199 0.09 11.99 -1.12
C VAL A 199 0.66 12.88 -2.22
N ARG A 200 0.15 12.79 -3.46
CA ARG A 200 0.59 13.61 -4.60
C ARG A 200 0.43 15.10 -4.31
N ASN A 201 -0.69 15.52 -3.74
CA ASN A 201 -0.94 16.94 -3.45
C ASN A 201 -0.33 17.41 -2.11
N GLY A 202 0.41 16.57 -1.39
CA GLY A 202 1.13 16.91 -0.17
C GLY A 202 0.28 16.93 1.12
N LYS A 203 -1.05 16.76 1.03
CA LYS A 203 -1.95 16.75 2.20
C LYS A 203 -1.56 15.67 3.23
N PHE A 204 -1.13 14.50 2.77
CA PHE A 204 -0.63 13.44 3.66
C PHE A 204 0.57 13.92 4.51
N GLY A 205 1.55 14.56 3.86
CA GLY A 205 2.74 15.06 4.53
C GLY A 205 2.42 16.16 5.54
N GLU A 206 1.49 17.05 5.19
CA GLU A 206 0.99 18.11 6.07
C GLU A 206 0.30 17.55 7.32
N LEU A 207 -0.59 16.56 7.14
CA LEU A 207 -1.24 15.87 8.26
C LEU A 207 -0.22 15.19 9.18
N TYR A 208 0.73 14.45 8.60
CA TYR A 208 1.77 13.77 9.36
C TYR A 208 2.61 14.76 10.17
N PHE A 209 3.03 15.87 9.55
CA PHE A 209 3.76 16.93 10.21
C PHE A 209 2.97 17.55 11.37
N TYR A 210 1.67 17.82 11.16
CA TYR A 210 0.80 18.32 12.22
C TYR A 210 0.74 17.36 13.41
N ILE A 211 0.59 16.06 13.15
CA ILE A 211 0.59 15.02 14.20
C ILE A 211 1.92 15.00 14.97
N GLU A 212 3.06 15.15 14.30
CA GLU A 212 4.35 15.23 14.97
C GLU A 212 4.45 16.45 15.90
N VAL A 213 3.99 17.62 15.44
CA VAL A 213 3.95 18.84 16.25
C VAL A 213 2.99 18.67 17.43
N TYR A 214 1.80 18.11 17.19
CA TYR A 214 0.81 17.82 18.22
C TYR A 214 1.36 16.87 19.29
N ASN A 215 1.98 15.77 18.88
CA ASN A 215 2.55 14.78 19.80
C ASN A 215 3.69 15.35 20.63
N ARG A 216 4.55 16.18 20.01
CA ARG A 216 5.61 16.90 20.72
C ARG A 216 5.07 17.77 21.85
N PHE A 217 4.02 18.55 21.60
CA PHE A 217 3.44 19.44 22.62
C PHE A 217 2.64 18.71 23.69
N ASN A 218 2.10 17.54 23.37
CA ASN A 218 1.36 16.70 24.31
C ASN A 218 2.22 15.61 24.97
N LYS A 219 3.56 15.70 24.87
CA LYS A 219 4.53 14.77 25.46
C LYS A 219 4.28 13.29 25.09
N LYS A 220 3.71 13.06 23.90
CA LYS A 220 3.55 11.74 23.29
C LYS A 220 4.83 11.35 22.53
N PRO A 221 5.08 10.04 22.32
CA PRO A 221 6.20 9.59 21.49
C PRO A 221 6.18 10.22 20.09
N LEU A 222 7.35 10.72 19.64
CA LEU A 222 7.54 11.21 18.27
C LEU A 222 7.52 10.05 17.27
N ARG A 223 7.17 10.34 16.01
CA ARG A 223 7.02 9.33 14.93
C ARG A 223 6.03 8.21 15.25
N ASN A 224 5.06 8.50 16.10
CA ASN A 224 3.97 7.58 16.37
C ASN A 224 2.94 7.65 15.24
N TYR A 225 2.97 6.65 14.37
CA TYR A 225 2.01 6.49 13.28
C TYR A 225 0.63 6.04 13.75
N HIS A 226 0.43 5.74 15.04
CA HIS A 226 -0.86 5.27 15.55
C HIS A 226 -1.98 6.31 15.45
N ASP A 227 -1.70 7.59 15.75
CA ASP A 227 -2.72 8.64 15.62
C ASP A 227 -3.07 8.88 14.13
N LEU A 228 -2.06 8.82 13.25
CA LEU A 228 -2.26 8.90 11.80
C LEU A 228 -3.07 7.71 11.28
N LEU A 229 -2.69 6.49 11.67
CA LEU A 229 -3.39 5.27 11.30
C LEU A 229 -4.85 5.34 11.74
N LYS A 230 -5.12 5.77 12.98
CA LYS A 230 -6.49 5.90 13.48
C LYS A 230 -7.34 6.86 12.65
N ILE A 231 -6.78 7.99 12.24
CA ILE A 231 -7.47 8.98 11.39
C ILE A 231 -7.75 8.38 10.02
N LEU A 232 -6.75 7.78 9.38
CA LEU A 232 -6.89 7.20 8.03
C LEU A 232 -7.85 6.01 8.04
N THR A 233 -7.74 5.11 9.01
CA THR A 233 -8.67 3.97 9.16
C THR A 233 -10.11 4.45 9.32
N ALA A 234 -10.36 5.53 10.07
CA ALA A 234 -11.69 6.09 10.20
C ALA A 234 -12.17 6.75 8.90
N HIS A 235 -11.30 7.49 8.21
CA HIS A 235 -11.62 8.18 6.95
C HIS A 235 -11.97 7.22 5.80
N PHE A 236 -11.24 6.10 5.70
CA PHE A 236 -11.47 5.09 4.67
C PHE A 236 -12.48 4.00 5.09
N ASP A 237 -13.23 4.19 6.17
CA ASP A 237 -14.25 3.24 6.65
C ASP A 237 -13.73 1.85 7.02
N GLY A 238 -12.48 1.77 7.49
CA GLY A 238 -11.90 0.56 8.05
C GLY A 238 -10.50 0.24 7.56
N GLU A 239 -9.88 -0.74 8.22
CA GLU A 239 -8.51 -1.16 7.93
C GLU A 239 -8.41 -1.85 6.56
N GLY A 240 -9.45 -2.59 6.15
CA GLY A 240 -9.51 -3.24 4.85
C GLY A 240 -9.43 -2.26 3.69
N ASN A 241 -10.25 -1.22 3.73
CA ASN A 241 -10.26 -0.19 2.70
C ASN A 241 -8.96 0.63 2.72
N LEU A 242 -8.41 0.92 3.90
CA LEU A 242 -7.09 1.56 4.01
C LEU A 242 -5.98 0.70 3.39
N VAL A 243 -6.00 -0.62 3.59
CA VAL A 243 -5.03 -1.54 2.98
C VAL A 243 -5.18 -1.54 1.45
N HIS A 244 -6.40 -1.46 0.94
CA HIS A 244 -6.63 -1.29 -0.50
C HIS A 244 -6.00 0.01 -1.03
N GLN A 245 -6.14 1.11 -0.30
CA GLN A 245 -5.46 2.38 -0.63
C GLN A 245 -3.92 2.26 -0.63
N PHE A 246 -3.34 1.41 0.23
CA PHE A 246 -1.90 1.13 0.19
C PHE A 246 -1.51 0.38 -1.08
N ASN A 247 -2.35 -0.55 -1.53
CA ASN A 247 -2.12 -1.30 -2.76
C ASN A 247 -2.16 -0.37 -3.98
N GLU A 248 -3.19 0.46 -4.11
CA GLU A 248 -3.28 1.44 -5.21
C GLU A 248 -2.09 2.42 -5.24
N LEU A 249 -1.61 2.84 -4.06
CA LEU A 249 -0.41 3.67 -3.96
C LEU A 249 0.87 2.94 -4.36
N ASN A 250 0.99 1.64 -4.07
CA ASN A 250 2.12 0.81 -4.51
C ASN A 250 2.10 0.59 -6.02
N GLU A 251 0.95 0.28 -6.61
CA GLU A 251 0.80 0.13 -8.05
C GLU A 251 1.21 1.42 -8.78
N LEU A 252 0.84 2.59 -8.24
CA LEU A 252 1.30 3.87 -8.77
C LEU A 252 2.83 4.03 -8.69
N ASN A 253 3.47 3.55 -7.61
CA ASN A 253 4.93 3.60 -7.48
C ASN A 253 5.63 2.73 -8.51
N GLU A 254 5.10 1.54 -8.78
CA GLU A 254 5.64 0.64 -9.80
C GLU A 254 5.53 1.25 -11.20
N LEU A 255 4.39 1.86 -11.51
CA LEU A 255 4.17 2.52 -12.79
C LEU A 255 5.05 3.76 -12.97
N THR A 256 5.20 4.58 -11.93
CA THR A 256 5.94 5.86 -11.99
C THR A 256 7.43 5.75 -11.62
N HIS A 257 7.88 4.57 -11.18
CA HIS A 257 9.24 4.33 -10.66
C HIS A 257 9.64 5.26 -9.51
N HIS A 258 8.66 5.78 -8.76
CA HIS A 258 8.86 6.80 -7.74
C HIS A 258 8.77 6.20 -6.33
N ARG A 259 9.91 5.80 -5.75
CA ARG A 259 9.96 5.10 -4.44
C ARG A 259 9.66 5.95 -3.20
N ALA A 260 9.26 7.21 -3.35
CA ALA A 260 9.13 8.12 -2.21
C ALA A 260 8.07 7.68 -1.18
N TYR A 261 7.11 6.84 -1.57
CA TYR A 261 6.00 6.44 -0.70
C TYR A 261 6.20 5.11 0.02
N GLU A 262 7.25 4.34 -0.34
CA GLU A 262 7.54 3.03 0.27
C GLU A 262 7.71 3.14 1.79
N HIS A 263 8.44 4.16 2.27
CA HIS A 263 8.64 4.37 3.70
C HIS A 263 7.34 4.69 4.44
N ILE A 264 6.42 5.43 3.81
CA ILE A 264 5.12 5.78 4.41
C ILE A 264 4.28 4.52 4.59
N ILE A 265 4.10 3.76 3.51
CA ILE A 265 3.33 2.51 3.50
C ILE A 265 3.94 1.52 4.49
N TRP A 266 5.26 1.37 4.48
CA TRP A 266 5.97 0.49 5.40
C TRP A 266 5.65 0.83 6.88
N ASN A 267 5.73 2.10 7.28
CA ASN A 267 5.43 2.49 8.66
C ASN A 267 3.96 2.27 9.04
N LEU A 268 3.02 2.55 8.14
CA LEU A 268 1.59 2.30 8.38
C LEU A 268 1.31 0.79 8.48
N LYS A 269 1.87 -0.01 7.57
CA LYS A 269 1.79 -1.48 7.61
C LYS A 269 2.32 -2.02 8.95
N TRP A 270 3.48 -1.56 9.39
CA TRP A 270 4.05 -1.99 10.68
C TRP A 270 3.23 -1.59 11.88
N THR A 271 2.57 -0.42 11.80
CA THR A 271 1.67 0.03 12.86
C THR A 271 0.44 -0.88 12.93
N LEU A 272 -0.18 -1.22 11.78
CA LEU A 272 -1.26 -2.22 11.72
C LEU A 272 -0.82 -3.57 12.28
N PHE A 273 0.34 -4.08 11.86
CA PHE A 273 0.89 -5.33 12.36
C PHE A 273 1.10 -5.35 13.87
N SER A 274 1.58 -4.24 14.45
CA SER A 274 1.73 -4.09 15.90
C SER A 274 0.38 -4.16 16.64
N GLU A 275 -0.69 -3.61 16.05
CA GLU A 275 -2.04 -3.72 16.59
C GLU A 275 -2.60 -5.15 16.43
N TRP A 276 -2.46 -5.74 15.24
CA TRP A 276 -2.96 -7.08 14.91
C TRP A 276 -2.29 -8.20 15.68
N LYS A 277 -1.01 -8.05 16.04
CA LYS A 277 -0.27 -9.05 16.82
C LYS A 277 -0.97 -9.43 18.12
N LYS A 278 -1.80 -8.53 18.67
CA LYS A 278 -2.54 -8.74 19.93
C LYS A 278 -3.92 -9.35 19.71
N LEU A 279 -4.33 -9.58 18.47
CA LEU A 279 -5.68 -9.99 18.10
C LEU A 279 -5.72 -11.47 17.68
N PRO A 280 -6.87 -12.15 17.86
CA PRO A 280 -7.13 -13.42 17.20
C PRO A 280 -7.09 -13.27 15.67
N LEU A 281 -6.60 -14.30 14.98
CA LEU A 281 -6.45 -14.30 13.52
C LEU A 281 -7.76 -14.05 12.77
N ASP A 282 -8.87 -14.59 13.26
CA ASP A 282 -10.20 -14.37 12.67
C ASP A 282 -10.65 -12.90 12.78
N LEU A 283 -10.25 -12.21 13.86
CA LEU A 283 -10.55 -10.79 14.02
C LEU A 283 -9.71 -9.96 13.04
N VAL A 284 -8.43 -10.29 12.84
CA VAL A 284 -7.59 -9.65 11.81
C VAL A 284 -8.19 -9.84 10.42
N TRP A 285 -8.60 -11.06 10.09
CA TRP A 285 -9.29 -11.37 8.83
C TRP A 285 -10.57 -10.53 8.65
N SER A 286 -11.40 -10.41 9.69
CA SER A 286 -12.62 -9.60 9.63
C SER A 286 -12.35 -8.10 9.45
N ARG A 287 -11.28 -7.56 10.06
CA ARG A 287 -10.91 -6.14 9.95
C ARG A 287 -10.42 -5.74 8.57
N LEU A 288 -9.87 -6.70 7.83
CA LEU A 288 -9.53 -6.53 6.42
C LEU A 288 -10.77 -6.43 5.52
N GLN A 289 -11.98 -6.68 6.04
CA GLN A 289 -13.25 -6.46 5.34
C GLN A 289 -13.22 -7.05 3.92
N PHE A 290 -12.88 -8.34 3.84
CA PHE A 290 -12.91 -9.07 2.59
C PHE A 290 -14.33 -9.09 2.02
N GLY A 291 -14.46 -8.77 0.73
CA GLY A 291 -15.73 -8.84 0.01
C GLY A 291 -16.13 -10.28 -0.31
N PRO A 292 -17.31 -10.49 -0.93
CA PRO A 292 -17.78 -11.82 -1.30
C PRO A 292 -17.03 -12.43 -2.49
N ASN A 293 -16.22 -11.64 -3.20
CA ASN A 293 -15.50 -12.05 -4.40
C ASN A 293 -14.04 -12.44 -4.09
N ALA A 294 -13.64 -13.66 -4.46
CA ALA A 294 -12.30 -14.19 -4.24
C ALA A 294 -11.21 -13.46 -5.06
N TYR A 295 -11.54 -13.02 -6.28
CA TYR A 295 -10.63 -12.27 -7.13
C TYR A 295 -10.31 -10.91 -6.52
N ASP A 296 -11.32 -10.17 -6.05
CA ASP A 296 -11.11 -8.88 -5.39
C ASP A 296 -10.29 -9.03 -4.11
N ALA A 297 -10.50 -10.10 -3.33
CA ALA A 297 -9.70 -10.38 -2.14
C ALA A 297 -8.20 -10.60 -2.48
N LEU A 298 -7.93 -11.23 -3.62
CA LEU A 298 -6.59 -11.52 -4.11
C LEU A 298 -5.90 -10.28 -4.70
N THR A 299 -6.62 -9.43 -5.44
CA THR A 299 -6.05 -8.27 -6.15
C THR A 299 -6.08 -6.97 -5.36
N SER A 300 -6.91 -6.84 -4.32
CA SER A 300 -6.99 -5.62 -3.50
C SER A 300 -5.80 -5.36 -2.59
N GLY A 301 -4.80 -6.26 -2.56
CA GLY A 301 -3.68 -6.23 -1.60
C GLY A 301 -4.05 -6.66 -0.18
N LYS A 302 -5.34 -6.90 0.11
CA LYS A 302 -5.82 -7.34 1.45
C LYS A 302 -5.28 -8.72 1.81
N LEU A 303 -5.35 -9.69 0.90
CA LEU A 303 -4.84 -11.04 1.13
C LEU A 303 -3.32 -11.06 1.25
N GLU A 304 -2.61 -10.23 0.48
CA GLU A 304 -1.17 -10.07 0.60
C GLU A 304 -0.77 -9.47 1.95
N MET A 305 -1.49 -8.46 2.42
CA MET A 305 -1.28 -7.87 3.74
C MET A 305 -1.51 -8.90 4.86
N PHE A 306 -2.53 -9.75 4.75
CA PHE A 306 -2.74 -10.86 5.69
C PHE A 306 -1.61 -11.89 5.61
N TYR A 307 -1.21 -12.25 4.40
CA TYR A 307 -0.11 -13.17 4.14
C TYR A 307 1.20 -12.70 4.79
N GLU A 308 1.59 -11.44 4.57
CA GLU A 308 2.78 -10.82 5.16
C GLU A 308 2.72 -10.84 6.70
N PHE A 309 1.55 -10.56 7.28
CA PHE A 309 1.32 -10.62 8.72
C PHE A 309 1.54 -12.04 9.27
N ILE A 310 0.97 -13.06 8.62
CA ILE A 310 1.15 -14.46 9.00
C ILE A 310 2.61 -14.89 8.88
N ALA A 311 3.27 -14.57 7.77
CA ALA A 311 4.67 -14.89 7.57
C ALA A 311 5.56 -14.27 8.66
N LYS A 312 5.20 -13.06 9.12
CA LYS A 312 5.98 -12.34 10.13
C LYS A 312 5.76 -12.86 11.56
N PHE A 313 4.52 -13.09 11.97
CA PHE A 313 4.18 -13.37 13.38
C PHE A 313 3.78 -14.82 13.64
N HIS A 314 3.53 -15.60 12.59
CA HIS A 314 3.18 -17.01 12.63
C HIS A 314 4.01 -17.84 11.63
N PRO A 315 5.35 -17.72 11.61
CA PRO A 315 6.20 -18.33 10.56
C PRO A 315 6.10 -19.85 10.49
N ASN A 316 5.74 -20.51 11.60
CA ASN A 316 5.55 -21.97 11.65
C ASN A 316 4.21 -22.42 11.05
N ARG A 317 3.36 -21.50 10.60
CA ARG A 317 2.04 -21.76 10.03
C ARG A 317 1.99 -21.30 8.57
N LYS A 318 2.93 -21.80 7.77
CA LYS A 318 3.18 -21.41 6.37
C LYS A 318 1.90 -21.31 5.53
N TYR A 319 1.00 -22.30 5.65
CA TYR A 319 -0.20 -22.39 4.81
C TYR A 319 -1.46 -21.74 5.39
N LEU A 320 -1.34 -21.00 6.50
CA LEU A 320 -2.52 -20.47 7.18
C LEU A 320 -3.24 -19.38 6.36
N ALA A 321 -2.50 -18.56 5.61
CA ALA A 321 -3.11 -17.54 4.76
C ALA A 321 -3.94 -18.16 3.62
N ILE A 322 -3.36 -19.11 2.86
CA ILE A 322 -4.06 -19.81 1.78
C ILE A 322 -5.21 -20.67 2.32
N GLY A 323 -5.00 -21.39 3.42
CA GLY A 323 -6.06 -22.18 4.06
C GLY A 323 -7.23 -21.31 4.52
N LYS A 324 -6.97 -20.12 5.08
CA LYS A 324 -8.02 -19.17 5.46
C LYS A 324 -8.78 -18.64 4.23
N PHE A 325 -8.07 -18.28 3.16
CA PHE A 325 -8.66 -17.86 1.90
C PHE A 325 -9.60 -18.92 1.32
N MET A 326 -9.14 -20.18 1.25
CA MET A 326 -9.93 -21.32 0.76
C MET A 326 -11.11 -21.69 1.66
N SER A 327 -11.00 -21.48 2.97
CA SER A 327 -12.13 -21.68 3.88
C SER A 327 -13.21 -20.60 3.76
N THR A 328 -12.85 -19.43 3.21
CA THR A 328 -13.74 -18.27 3.09
C THR A 328 -14.53 -18.29 1.77
N TYR A 329 -13.90 -18.75 0.70
CA TYR A 329 -14.47 -18.77 -0.65
C TYR A 329 -14.63 -20.20 -1.16
N LYS A 330 -15.54 -20.44 -2.11
CA LYS A 330 -15.68 -21.78 -2.69
C LYS A 330 -14.45 -22.11 -3.54
N GLU A 331 -14.08 -23.39 -3.62
CA GLU A 331 -12.88 -23.82 -4.36
C GLU A 331 -12.89 -23.40 -5.84
N VAL A 332 -14.07 -23.43 -6.48
CA VAL A 332 -14.24 -22.98 -7.86
C VAL A 332 -13.89 -21.49 -7.98
N ASP A 333 -14.43 -20.66 -7.08
CA ASP A 333 -14.20 -19.22 -7.07
C ASP A 333 -12.72 -18.89 -6.81
N VAL A 334 -12.07 -19.63 -5.89
CA VAL A 334 -10.62 -19.51 -5.59
C VAL A 334 -9.78 -19.89 -6.81
N THR A 335 -10.14 -20.98 -7.49
CA THR A 335 -9.44 -21.44 -8.68
C THR A 335 -9.49 -20.41 -9.79
N GLU A 336 -10.68 -19.92 -10.12
CA GLU A 336 -10.84 -18.89 -11.14
C GLU A 336 -10.16 -17.58 -10.76
N ALA A 337 -10.25 -17.16 -9.50
CA ALA A 337 -9.59 -15.96 -8.99
C ALA A 337 -8.07 -16.02 -9.16
N LEU A 338 -7.43 -17.13 -8.76
CA LEU A 338 -5.99 -17.31 -8.87
C LEU A 338 -5.55 -17.30 -10.33
N GLU A 339 -6.23 -18.03 -11.22
CA GLU A 339 -5.84 -18.06 -12.63
C GLU A 339 -6.03 -16.71 -13.32
N ASN A 340 -7.15 -16.03 -13.04
CA ASN A 340 -7.38 -14.68 -13.57
C ASN A 340 -6.31 -13.69 -13.08
N ALA A 341 -5.94 -13.73 -11.80
CA ALA A 341 -4.94 -12.82 -11.25
C ALA A 341 -3.51 -13.15 -11.75
N ARG A 342 -3.20 -14.44 -11.99
CA ARG A 342 -1.92 -14.85 -12.62
C ARG A 342 -1.73 -14.26 -14.02
N MET A 343 -2.81 -13.94 -14.72
CA MET A 343 -2.77 -13.29 -16.03
C MET A 343 -2.57 -11.75 -15.95
N GLN A 344 -2.79 -11.14 -14.79
CA GLN A 344 -2.64 -9.69 -14.62
C GLN A 344 -1.21 -9.33 -14.20
N PRO A 345 -0.52 -8.38 -14.88
CA PRO A 345 0.87 -8.06 -14.56
C PRO A 345 1.13 -7.71 -13.09
N LEU A 346 0.26 -6.92 -12.46
CA LEU A 346 0.44 -6.41 -11.09
C LEU A 346 0.18 -7.48 -10.01
N SER A 347 -0.70 -8.44 -10.25
CA SER A 347 -1.03 -9.49 -9.28
C SER A 347 -0.42 -10.85 -9.61
N LYS A 348 0.27 -10.98 -10.75
CA LYS A 348 0.83 -12.23 -11.24
C LYS A 348 1.72 -12.93 -10.22
N ASP A 349 2.65 -12.20 -9.62
CA ASP A 349 3.66 -12.79 -8.74
C ASP A 349 3.02 -13.29 -7.44
N PHE A 350 2.18 -12.46 -6.81
CA PHE A 350 1.46 -12.85 -5.60
C PHE A 350 0.46 -13.99 -5.86
N ALA A 351 -0.32 -13.92 -6.95
CA ALA A 351 -1.25 -14.98 -7.33
C ALA A 351 -0.55 -16.30 -7.66
N SER A 352 0.59 -16.25 -8.37
CA SER A 352 1.40 -17.44 -8.65
C SER A 352 1.94 -18.05 -7.36
N LYS A 353 2.36 -17.22 -6.40
CA LYS A 353 2.81 -17.68 -5.09
C LYS A 353 1.69 -18.37 -4.31
N MET A 354 0.51 -17.75 -4.25
CA MET A 354 -0.67 -18.33 -3.58
C MET A 354 -1.14 -19.63 -4.26
N HIS A 355 -1.02 -19.72 -5.59
CA HIS A 355 -1.31 -20.94 -6.34
C HIS A 355 -0.37 -22.10 -5.95
N HIS A 356 0.94 -21.85 -5.84
CA HIS A 356 1.88 -22.87 -5.38
C HIS A 356 1.63 -23.29 -3.93
N GLU A 357 1.41 -22.32 -3.04
CA GLU A 357 1.10 -22.63 -1.63
C GLU A 357 -0.21 -23.40 -1.46
N ARG A 358 -1.16 -23.23 -2.38
CA ARG A 358 -2.39 -24.03 -2.40
C ARG A 358 -2.12 -25.49 -2.70
N LEU A 359 -1.24 -25.79 -3.66
CA LEU A 359 -0.81 -27.17 -3.96
C LEU A 359 -0.12 -27.80 -2.75
N ASP A 360 0.82 -27.07 -2.13
CA ASP A 360 1.49 -27.51 -0.90
C ASP A 360 0.48 -27.72 0.25
N TYR A 361 -0.54 -26.87 0.37
CA TYR A 361 -1.58 -26.99 1.38
C TYR A 361 -2.40 -28.26 1.19
N TRP A 362 -2.79 -28.60 -0.04
CA TRP A 362 -3.52 -29.84 -0.30
C TRP A 362 -2.70 -31.09 0.02
N ASP A 363 -1.41 -31.08 -0.37
CA ASP A 363 -0.49 -32.17 -0.06
C ASP A 363 -0.34 -32.35 1.46
N ALA A 364 -0.13 -31.25 2.19
CA ALA A 364 0.01 -31.25 3.64
C ALA A 364 -1.27 -31.68 4.40
N ASN A 365 -2.44 -31.60 3.77
CA ASN A 365 -3.71 -32.04 4.33
C ASN A 365 -4.18 -33.39 3.74
N GLU A 366 -3.31 -34.11 3.04
CA GLU A 366 -3.56 -35.45 2.51
C GLU A 366 -4.80 -35.56 1.61
N TYR A 367 -5.10 -34.51 0.84
CA TYR A 367 -6.21 -34.53 -0.10
C TYR A 367 -6.05 -35.70 -1.08
N THR A 368 -7.11 -36.47 -1.27
CA THR A 368 -7.13 -37.52 -2.28
C THR A 368 -7.47 -36.93 -3.65
N LEU A 369 -7.02 -37.60 -4.72
CA LEU A 369 -7.36 -37.22 -6.10
C LEU A 369 -8.87 -37.12 -6.34
N LYS A 370 -9.64 -38.00 -5.70
CA LYS A 370 -11.10 -38.02 -5.79
C LYS A 370 -11.74 -36.82 -5.12
N GLU A 371 -11.29 -36.46 -3.91
CA GLU A 371 -11.76 -35.26 -3.20
C GLU A 371 -11.42 -34.01 -3.99
N PHE A 372 -10.20 -33.93 -4.52
CA PHE A 372 -9.76 -32.78 -5.30
C PHE A 372 -10.59 -32.60 -6.58
N PHE A 373 -10.82 -33.67 -7.33
CA PHE A 373 -11.69 -33.64 -8.50
C PHE A 373 -13.11 -33.19 -8.14
N GLY A 374 -13.66 -33.69 -7.02
CA GLY A 374 -14.96 -33.27 -6.51
C GLY A 374 -15.03 -31.78 -6.16
N LEU A 375 -13.97 -31.22 -5.58
CA LEU A 375 -13.91 -29.79 -5.22
C LEU A 375 -13.88 -28.86 -6.44
N LEU A 376 -13.19 -29.24 -7.51
CA LEU A 376 -13.15 -28.45 -8.74
C LEU A 376 -14.52 -28.33 -9.41
N ASN A 377 -15.45 -29.24 -9.09
CA ASN A 377 -16.86 -29.18 -9.46
C ASN A 377 -17.07 -28.74 -10.92
N PHE A 378 -16.70 -29.59 -11.88
CA PHE A 378 -16.99 -29.37 -13.29
C PHE A 378 -18.52 -29.32 -13.51
N ASN A 379 -19.10 -28.13 -13.71
CA ASN A 379 -20.55 -27.90 -13.71
C ASN A 379 -21.04 -27.20 -14.99
N ASN A 380 -22.09 -27.66 -15.69
CA ASN A 380 -22.62 -27.23 -17.01
C ASN A 380 -22.64 -25.71 -17.37
N VAL A 381 -22.53 -24.80 -16.40
CA VAL A 381 -22.41 -23.35 -16.62
C VAL A 381 -20.97 -22.80 -16.73
N ASP A 382 -19.92 -23.59 -16.45
CA ASP A 382 -18.54 -23.11 -16.56
C ASP A 382 -18.21 -22.68 -18.01
N SER A 383 -17.52 -21.54 -18.13
CA SER A 383 -16.93 -21.08 -19.39
C SER A 383 -15.78 -22.00 -19.84
N ALA A 384 -15.38 -21.90 -21.13
CA ALA A 384 -14.22 -22.63 -21.64
C ALA A 384 -12.95 -22.35 -20.82
N ASN A 385 -12.72 -21.09 -20.43
CA ASN A 385 -11.58 -20.71 -19.59
C ASN A 385 -11.64 -21.36 -18.20
N SER A 386 -12.82 -21.35 -17.55
CA SER A 386 -13.00 -22.01 -16.25
C SER A 386 -12.73 -23.51 -16.33
N ALA A 387 -13.23 -24.20 -17.37
CA ALA A 387 -12.95 -25.61 -17.58
C ALA A 387 -11.44 -25.89 -17.75
N LEU A 388 -10.72 -25.02 -18.48
CA LEU A 388 -9.27 -25.13 -18.66
C LEU A 388 -8.50 -24.89 -17.37
N PHE A 389 -8.88 -23.87 -16.60
CA PHE A 389 -8.29 -23.59 -15.29
C PHE A 389 -8.45 -24.77 -14.33
N LYS A 390 -9.63 -25.40 -14.30
CA LYS A 390 -9.87 -26.61 -13.51
C LYS A 390 -8.99 -27.78 -13.99
N LEU A 391 -8.88 -27.99 -15.30
CA LEU A 391 -8.01 -29.04 -15.88
C LEU A 391 -6.52 -28.81 -15.57
N GLU A 392 -6.05 -27.57 -15.65
CA GLU A 392 -4.69 -27.19 -15.26
C GLU A 392 -4.45 -27.53 -13.79
N ASN A 393 -5.36 -27.12 -12.91
CA ASN A 393 -5.21 -27.37 -11.48
C ASN A 393 -5.25 -28.86 -11.13
N LEU A 394 -6.13 -29.63 -11.77
CA LEU A 394 -6.16 -31.09 -11.67
C LEU A 394 -4.83 -31.71 -12.11
N SER A 395 -4.30 -31.25 -13.24
CA SER A 395 -3.02 -31.72 -13.75
C SER A 395 -1.89 -31.39 -12.78
N ASN A 396 -1.82 -30.16 -12.27
CA ASN A 396 -0.81 -29.72 -11.31
C ASN A 396 -0.86 -30.54 -10.02
N PHE A 397 -2.06 -30.80 -9.49
CA PHE A 397 -2.25 -31.64 -8.31
C PHE A 397 -1.80 -33.09 -8.54
N ILE A 398 -2.16 -33.67 -9.69
CA ILE A 398 -1.72 -35.01 -10.08
C ILE A 398 -0.19 -35.10 -10.08
N TRP A 399 0.48 -34.08 -10.65
CA TRP A 399 1.94 -34.06 -10.75
C TRP A 399 2.64 -33.73 -9.43
N SER A 400 2.01 -33.00 -8.50
CA SER A 400 2.59 -32.70 -7.20
C SER A 400 2.49 -33.87 -6.22
N SER A 401 1.37 -34.61 -6.23
CA SER A 401 1.00 -35.48 -5.12
C SER A 401 1.28 -36.97 -5.34
N PHE A 402 1.76 -37.39 -6.53
CA PHE A 402 1.76 -38.81 -6.87
C PHE A 402 3.03 -39.37 -7.52
N ASP A 403 3.46 -40.52 -7.00
CA ASP A 403 4.45 -41.38 -7.64
C ASP A 403 3.86 -42.01 -8.91
N LYS A 404 4.51 -41.72 -10.06
CA LYS A 404 4.06 -42.12 -11.41
C LYS A 404 3.73 -43.62 -11.51
N SER A 405 4.40 -44.47 -10.74
CA SER A 405 4.28 -45.93 -10.82
C SER A 405 2.96 -46.49 -10.27
N LYS A 406 2.35 -45.85 -9.26
CA LYS A 406 1.14 -46.34 -8.58
C LYS A 406 -0.17 -45.76 -9.15
N MET A 407 -0.06 -44.87 -10.14
CA MET A 407 -1.14 -43.97 -10.52
C MET A 407 -1.84 -44.34 -11.84
N LYS A 408 -1.20 -45.15 -12.70
CA LYS A 408 -1.66 -45.36 -14.09
C LYS A 408 -3.13 -45.80 -14.20
N ALA A 409 -3.57 -46.81 -13.46
CA ALA A 409 -4.97 -47.25 -13.49
C ALA A 409 -5.96 -46.21 -12.96
N ARG A 410 -5.57 -45.40 -11.97
CA ARG A 410 -6.42 -44.32 -11.41
C ARG A 410 -6.52 -43.12 -12.34
N LEU A 411 -5.45 -42.82 -13.09
CA LEU A 411 -5.46 -41.76 -14.09
C LEU A 411 -6.40 -42.07 -15.24
N GLN A 412 -6.49 -43.33 -15.66
CA GLN A 412 -7.42 -43.73 -16.72
C GLN A 412 -8.87 -43.55 -16.29
N ASP A 413 -9.24 -44.00 -15.10
CA ASP A 413 -10.59 -43.79 -14.57
C ASP A 413 -10.92 -42.29 -14.40
N LEU A 414 -9.96 -41.49 -13.93
CA LEU A 414 -10.14 -40.04 -13.80
C LEU A 414 -10.26 -39.35 -15.17
N ALA A 415 -9.44 -39.71 -16.15
CA ALA A 415 -9.48 -39.16 -17.50
C ALA A 415 -10.85 -39.43 -18.14
N LYS A 416 -11.40 -40.62 -17.92
CA LYS A 416 -12.76 -40.97 -18.31
C LYS A 416 -13.80 -40.09 -17.60
N GLN A 417 -13.73 -39.95 -16.28
CA GLN A 417 -14.66 -39.11 -15.51
C GLN A 417 -14.64 -37.65 -15.97
N VAL A 418 -13.45 -37.09 -16.19
CA VAL A 418 -13.25 -35.72 -16.65
C VAL A 418 -13.79 -35.54 -18.07
N SER A 419 -13.57 -36.52 -18.95
CA SER A 419 -14.04 -36.46 -20.34
C SER A 419 -15.56 -36.52 -20.43
N VAL A 420 -16.20 -37.36 -19.62
CA VAL A 420 -17.67 -37.39 -19.48
C VAL A 420 -18.16 -36.05 -18.98
N ALA A 421 -17.58 -35.53 -17.89
CA ALA A 421 -17.96 -34.25 -17.32
C ALA A 421 -17.78 -33.07 -18.30
N LEU A 422 -16.75 -33.08 -19.16
CA LEU A 422 -16.54 -32.03 -20.16
C LEU A 422 -17.51 -32.16 -21.35
N LYS A 423 -17.83 -33.39 -21.77
CA LYS A 423 -18.75 -33.67 -22.88
C LYS A 423 -20.20 -33.36 -22.52
N ASP A 424 -20.67 -33.85 -21.38
CA ASP A 424 -22.06 -33.65 -20.93
C ASP A 424 -22.40 -32.17 -20.76
N ASN A 425 -21.37 -31.35 -20.57
CA ASN A 425 -21.47 -29.92 -20.39
C ASN A 425 -21.17 -29.10 -21.67
N ASN A 426 -20.82 -29.73 -22.80
CA ASN A 426 -20.62 -29.12 -24.12
C ASN A 426 -19.64 -27.91 -24.16
N ARG A 427 -18.55 -27.95 -23.38
CA ARG A 427 -17.85 -26.73 -22.90
C ARG A 427 -16.63 -26.30 -23.68
N LEU A 428 -15.77 -27.26 -23.93
CA LEU A 428 -14.75 -27.13 -24.94
C LEU A 428 -15.50 -27.55 -26.19
N ALA A 429 -15.56 -26.73 -27.22
CA ALA A 429 -16.15 -27.07 -28.52
C ALA A 429 -15.31 -28.18 -29.19
N PHE A 430 -15.27 -29.31 -28.51
CA PHE A 430 -14.62 -30.54 -28.88
C PHE A 430 -15.70 -31.35 -29.54
N ASN A 431 -15.64 -31.41 -30.87
CA ASN A 431 -16.57 -32.21 -31.66
C ASN A 431 -16.30 -33.72 -31.52
N SER A 432 -15.49 -34.13 -30.52
CA SER A 432 -15.00 -35.49 -30.35
C SER A 432 -15.79 -36.22 -29.26
N PRO A 433 -16.05 -37.52 -29.44
CA PRO A 433 -16.53 -38.42 -28.39
C PRO A 433 -15.71 -38.32 -27.08
N ALA A 434 -16.37 -38.53 -25.94
CA ALA A 434 -15.72 -38.54 -24.63
C ALA A 434 -14.63 -39.62 -24.52
N ALA A 435 -14.75 -40.72 -25.28
CA ALA A 435 -13.72 -41.76 -25.35
C ALA A 435 -12.41 -41.24 -25.97
N ASP A 436 -12.48 -40.35 -26.96
CA ASP A 436 -11.31 -39.77 -27.60
C ASP A 436 -10.63 -38.76 -26.66
N LEU A 437 -11.44 -37.93 -25.98
CA LEU A 437 -10.94 -36.99 -24.98
C LEU A 437 -10.29 -37.71 -23.77
N ASP A 438 -10.84 -38.86 -23.36
CA ASP A 438 -10.28 -39.72 -22.31
C ASP A 438 -8.88 -40.22 -22.70
N GLY A 439 -8.77 -40.78 -23.92
CA GLY A 439 -7.49 -41.22 -24.46
C GLY A 439 -6.44 -40.10 -24.50
N VAL A 440 -6.84 -38.88 -24.88
CA VAL A 440 -5.97 -37.70 -24.88
C VAL A 440 -5.55 -37.33 -23.46
N LEU A 441 -6.50 -37.10 -22.54
CA LEU A 441 -6.20 -36.72 -21.15
C LEU A 441 -5.33 -37.76 -20.43
N TYR A 442 -5.62 -39.05 -20.63
CA TYR A 442 -4.84 -40.14 -20.07
C TYR A 442 -3.39 -40.14 -20.59
N LYS A 443 -3.19 -40.01 -21.91
CA LYS A 443 -1.84 -39.87 -22.50
C LYS A 443 -1.12 -38.64 -21.96
N LEU A 444 -1.82 -37.53 -21.81
CA LEU A 444 -1.26 -36.28 -21.29
C LEU A 444 -0.78 -36.42 -19.84
N TRP A 445 -1.55 -37.08 -18.98
CA TRP A 445 -1.17 -37.25 -17.58
C TRP A 445 -0.15 -38.38 -17.34
N THR A 446 0.01 -39.31 -18.29
CA THR A 446 0.97 -40.43 -18.16
C THR A 446 2.27 -40.23 -18.92
N GLY A 447 2.26 -39.45 -20.01
CA GLY A 447 3.41 -39.25 -20.89
C GLY A 447 4.39 -38.19 -20.41
N ASP A 448 3.95 -36.93 -20.33
CA ASP A 448 4.81 -35.77 -20.04
C ASP A 448 4.09 -34.74 -19.17
N ARG A 449 4.84 -34.05 -18.30
CA ARG A 449 4.32 -32.82 -17.70
C ARG A 449 4.21 -31.76 -18.79
N ILE A 450 2.99 -31.47 -19.21
CA ILE A 450 2.67 -30.45 -20.20
C ILE A 450 2.32 -29.13 -19.49
N SER A 451 2.74 -28.01 -20.09
CA SER A 451 2.30 -26.69 -19.62
C SER A 451 0.82 -26.47 -19.95
N PRO A 452 0.13 -25.53 -19.28
CA PRO A 452 -1.26 -25.21 -19.56
C PRO A 452 -1.51 -24.78 -21.01
N GLU A 453 -0.59 -24.03 -21.61
CA GLU A 453 -0.67 -23.60 -23.00
C GLU A 453 -0.53 -24.79 -23.95
N LYS A 454 0.32 -25.76 -23.60
CA LYS A 454 0.49 -27.00 -24.36
C LYS A 454 -0.72 -27.91 -24.19
N LEU A 455 -1.29 -28.00 -22.99
CA LEU A 455 -2.55 -28.69 -22.71
C LEU A 455 -3.67 -28.08 -23.56
N PHE A 456 -3.81 -26.75 -23.56
CA PHE A 456 -4.77 -26.04 -24.39
C PHE A 456 -4.53 -26.31 -25.87
N SER A 457 -3.30 -26.19 -26.37
CA SER A 457 -3.01 -26.45 -27.79
C SER A 457 -3.36 -27.88 -28.21
N LYS A 458 -3.03 -28.89 -27.38
CA LYS A 458 -3.34 -30.29 -27.69
C LYS A 458 -4.83 -30.58 -27.62
N LEU A 459 -5.52 -29.91 -26.70
CA LEU A 459 -6.96 -29.92 -26.65
C LEU A 459 -7.56 -29.22 -27.89
N SER A 460 -7.09 -28.05 -28.27
CA SER A 460 -7.64 -27.29 -29.39
C SER A 460 -7.29 -27.81 -30.79
N ILE A 461 -6.23 -28.60 -30.97
CA ILE A 461 -5.65 -28.90 -32.29
C ILE A 461 -5.99 -30.30 -32.82
N GLU A 462 -6.34 -31.29 -31.98
CA GLU A 462 -6.45 -32.66 -32.46
C GLU A 462 -7.75 -33.02 -33.22
N ASN A 463 -8.70 -32.08 -33.47
CA ASN A 463 -9.90 -32.37 -34.26
C ASN A 463 -10.38 -31.28 -35.24
N ALA A 464 -9.50 -30.41 -35.71
CA ALA A 464 -9.84 -29.50 -36.80
C ALA A 464 -8.87 -29.67 -37.98
N HIS A 465 -9.04 -30.74 -38.76
CA HIS A 465 -8.72 -30.63 -40.18
C HIS A 465 -10.00 -30.26 -40.91
N ILE A 466 -10.18 -28.96 -41.12
CA ILE A 466 -11.10 -28.43 -42.11
C ILE A 466 -10.44 -28.77 -43.45
N ASP A 467 -11.09 -29.60 -44.27
CA ASP A 467 -10.64 -29.78 -45.65
C ASP A 467 -10.86 -28.47 -46.43
N THR A 468 -10.29 -28.34 -47.63
CA THR A 468 -10.41 -27.11 -48.42
C THR A 468 -11.85 -26.75 -48.80
N ASP A 469 -12.82 -27.63 -48.53
CA ASP A 469 -14.22 -27.50 -48.91
C ASP A 469 -15.15 -27.29 -47.70
N GLY A 470 -14.61 -27.19 -46.48
CA GLY A 470 -15.37 -26.87 -45.27
C GLY A 470 -16.13 -28.04 -44.65
N ASN A 471 -15.87 -29.29 -45.05
CA ASN A 471 -16.55 -30.46 -44.49
C ASN A 471 -15.74 -31.11 -43.36
N VAL A 472 -16.45 -31.50 -42.29
CA VAL A 472 -15.88 -32.21 -41.13
C VAL A 472 -16.02 -33.71 -41.36
N HIS A 473 -14.93 -34.41 -41.65
CA HIS A 473 -14.90 -35.87 -41.74
C HIS A 473 -14.29 -36.49 -40.47
N LEU A 474 -15.08 -37.31 -39.78
CA LEU A 474 -14.62 -38.18 -38.68
C LEU A 474 -13.84 -39.35 -39.28
N ARG A 475 -12.54 -39.44 -39.00
CA ARG A 475 -11.78 -40.68 -39.24
C ARG A 475 -11.89 -41.56 -38.01
N ALA A 476 -12.63 -42.66 -38.11
CA ALA A 476 -12.38 -43.82 -37.27
C ALA A 476 -11.05 -44.41 -37.72
N ASN A 477 -9.96 -44.08 -37.03
CA ASN A 477 -8.72 -44.82 -37.18
C ASN A 477 -8.66 -45.84 -36.05
N GLU A 478 -8.95 -47.10 -36.38
CA GLU A 478 -8.23 -48.22 -35.79
C GLU A 478 -6.74 -47.93 -35.96
N VAL A 479 -6.03 -47.80 -34.86
CA VAL A 479 -4.57 -47.81 -34.89
C VAL A 479 -4.13 -49.09 -34.19
N ASP A 480 -3.82 -50.10 -35.00
CA ASP A 480 -2.82 -51.10 -34.64
C ASP A 480 -1.52 -50.34 -34.40
N PHE A 481 -1.11 -50.27 -33.14
CA PHE A 481 0.25 -49.88 -32.78
C PHE A 481 1.00 -51.17 -32.48
N ASP A 482 2.01 -51.44 -33.32
CA ASP A 482 3.04 -52.43 -33.05
C ASP A 482 3.59 -52.27 -31.62
N ASP A 483 3.52 -53.37 -30.88
CA ASP A 483 4.25 -53.62 -29.65
C ASP A 483 5.76 -53.61 -29.95
N ASP A 484 6.41 -52.43 -29.90
CA ASP A 484 7.87 -52.40 -29.71
C ASP A 484 8.35 -51.13 -29.02
N PHE A 485 8.08 -51.04 -27.72
CA PHE A 485 8.89 -50.23 -26.80
C PHE A 485 9.18 -51.03 -25.53
N SER A 486 9.87 -52.15 -25.73
CA SER A 486 10.63 -52.77 -24.65
C SER A 486 12.06 -52.23 -24.66
N ALA A 487 12.53 -51.81 -23.48
CA ALA A 487 13.90 -51.40 -23.13
C ALA A 487 14.36 -49.96 -23.48
N ILE A 488 14.15 -49.04 -22.54
CA ILE A 488 15.13 -47.98 -22.25
C ILE A 488 15.64 -48.24 -20.83
N PRO A 489 16.94 -48.54 -20.62
CA PRO A 489 17.46 -48.80 -19.29
C PRO A 489 17.60 -47.48 -18.52
N PHE A 490 16.91 -47.40 -17.39
CA PHE A 490 17.14 -46.39 -16.36
C PHE A 490 18.50 -46.62 -15.71
N ASN A 491 19.52 -45.85 -16.09
CA ASN A 491 20.69 -45.59 -15.26
C ASN A 491 21.44 -44.33 -15.71
N ILE A 492 20.96 -43.16 -15.26
CA ILE A 492 21.83 -41.99 -15.09
C ILE A 492 21.43 -41.31 -13.77
N PRO A 493 22.28 -41.35 -12.72
CA PRO A 493 22.01 -40.63 -11.49
C PRO A 493 22.20 -39.12 -11.72
N ARG A 494 21.25 -38.31 -11.25
CA ARG A 494 21.41 -36.85 -11.16
C ARG A 494 22.55 -36.54 -10.18
N ARG A 495 23.57 -35.84 -10.66
CA ARG A 495 24.59 -35.24 -9.79
C ARG A 495 24.05 -33.94 -9.17
N SER A 496 24.47 -33.76 -7.92
CA SER A 496 24.33 -32.67 -6.96
C SER A 496 24.06 -31.28 -7.51
#